data_AF-A0A7X8W2V5-F1
#
_entry.id   AF-A0A7X8W2V5-F1
#
_cell.length_a   1.000
_cell.length_b   1.000
_cell.length_c   1.000
_cell.angle_alpha   90.00
_cell.angle_beta   90.00
_cell.angle_gamma   90.00
#
_symmetry.space_group_name_H-M   'P 1'
#
loop_
_entity.id
_entity.type
_entity.pdbx_description
1 polymer ?
#
loop_
_entity_poly.entity_id
_entity_poly.type
_entity_poly.pdbx_seq_one_letter_code
_entity_poly.pdbx_strand_id
1 'polypeptide(L)'
;MSFCPVCFKSKASCLCEYIKPFDSQIKFVLLMHPKEARQMRTGTGRLTKLTLLNSEVIIGEEFSNNERLKELLADNQYFPLLLYPGVDAYTAKELKPLVTDKKLLIIVIDGTWFLANKMIRLSPNLKELNKISFTSGYRSQFKFKHQPQEECLSTIESCYYLIKELQGSEVISSSFSPEPLMEVFNRMVDFQLECEQLRHTLIGYKRDTVRIPLEELKQKL
;
A
#
# COMPACT_ATOMS: atom_id res chain seq x y z
N MET A 1 -16.20 -19.84 6.89
CA MET A 1 -14.78 -19.50 7.14
C MET A 1 -14.78 -18.16 7.87
N SER A 2 -14.26 -18.08 9.10
CA SER A 2 -14.23 -16.82 9.85
C SER A 2 -13.08 -15.94 9.35
N PHE A 3 -13.38 -14.70 8.97
CA PHE A 3 -12.40 -13.67 8.63
C PHE A 3 -11.93 -12.94 9.89
N CYS A 4 -10.69 -12.43 9.89
CA CYS A 4 -10.18 -11.55 10.93
C CYS A 4 -10.84 -10.17 10.78
N PRO A 5 -11.47 -9.59 11.82
CA PRO A 5 -12.13 -8.28 11.71
C PRO A 5 -11.14 -7.12 11.55
N VAL A 6 -9.85 -7.35 11.84
CA VAL A 6 -8.81 -6.31 11.76
C VAL A 6 -8.16 -6.31 10.39
N CYS A 7 -7.52 -7.39 9.94
CA CYS A 7 -6.86 -7.40 8.62
C CYS A 7 -7.75 -7.91 7.47
N PHE A 8 -8.96 -8.41 7.76
CA PHE A 8 -9.91 -8.98 6.80
C PHE A 8 -9.41 -10.20 6.01
N LYS A 9 -8.24 -10.75 6.38
CA LYS A 9 -7.76 -12.04 5.89
C LYS A 9 -8.47 -13.20 6.60
N SER A 10 -8.37 -14.40 6.05
CA SER A 10 -8.89 -15.60 6.74
C SER A 10 -8.07 -15.84 8.00
N LYS A 11 -8.59 -16.62 8.97
CA LYS A 11 -7.81 -16.97 10.17
C LYS A 11 -6.44 -17.57 9.84
N ALA A 12 -6.37 -18.43 8.81
CA ALA A 12 -5.14 -19.09 8.39
C ALA A 12 -4.13 -18.15 7.74
N SER A 13 -4.58 -17.00 7.21
CA SER A 13 -3.72 -16.00 6.56
C SER A 13 -3.71 -14.67 7.32
N CYS A 14 -4.09 -14.68 8.60
CA CYS A 14 -4.12 -13.49 9.43
C CYS A 14 -2.69 -12.96 9.62
N LEU A 15 -2.50 -11.65 9.45
CA LEU A 15 -1.19 -11.01 9.62
C LEU A 15 -1.11 -10.09 10.84
N CYS A 16 -2.17 -10.03 11.65
CA CYS A 16 -2.28 -9.05 12.73
C CYS A 16 -1.16 -9.15 13.77
N GLU A 17 -0.64 -10.35 14.03
CA GLU A 17 0.49 -10.54 14.95
C GLU A 17 1.80 -9.91 14.45
N TYR A 18 1.94 -9.71 13.14
CA TYR A 18 3.13 -9.12 12.51
C TYR A 18 2.99 -7.62 12.27
N ILE A 19 1.81 -7.03 12.55
CA ILE A 19 1.60 -5.59 12.40
C ILE A 19 2.19 -4.88 13.60
N LYS A 20 3.18 -4.02 13.36
CA LYS A 20 3.79 -3.14 14.37
C LYS A 20 3.52 -1.69 13.98
N PRO A 21 2.47 -1.05 14.54
CA PRO A 21 2.13 0.32 14.19
C PRO A 21 3.22 1.32 14.61
N PHE A 22 3.49 2.32 13.77
CA PHE A 22 4.39 3.41 14.11
C PHE A 22 3.90 4.75 13.54
N ASP A 23 4.41 5.85 14.11
CA ASP A 23 4.20 7.19 13.58
C ASP A 23 5.33 7.55 12.60
N SER A 24 4.97 7.77 11.33
CA SER A 24 5.89 8.19 10.27
C SER A 24 6.17 9.69 10.24
N GLN A 25 5.56 10.47 11.13
CA GLN A 25 5.53 11.95 11.13
C GLN A 25 4.93 12.55 9.85
N ILE A 26 4.35 11.72 9.00
CA ILE A 26 3.69 12.08 7.74
C ILE A 26 2.22 11.71 7.84
N LYS A 27 1.34 12.57 7.35
CA LYS A 27 -0.07 12.20 7.15
C LYS A 27 -0.22 11.49 5.81
N PHE A 28 -0.53 10.21 5.81
CA PHE A 28 -0.83 9.48 4.57
C PHE A 28 -2.34 9.40 4.33
N VAL A 29 -2.79 9.59 3.10
CA VAL A 29 -4.19 9.38 2.70
C VAL A 29 -4.22 8.45 1.50
N LEU A 30 -4.75 7.25 1.70
CA LEU A 30 -4.91 6.24 0.66
C LEU A 30 -6.29 6.41 0.02
N LEU A 31 -6.32 6.93 -1.20
CA LEU A 31 -7.53 7.03 -2.01
C LEU A 31 -7.75 5.70 -2.72
N MET A 32 -8.64 4.88 -2.17
CA MET A 32 -8.80 3.47 -2.53
C MET A 32 -10.01 3.24 -3.42
N HIS A 33 -9.81 2.56 -4.56
CA HIS A 33 -10.91 2.23 -5.45
C HIS A 33 -11.86 1.18 -4.80
N PRO A 34 -13.20 1.29 -4.92
CA PRO A 34 -14.15 0.34 -4.33
C PRO A 34 -13.92 -1.13 -4.73
N LYS A 35 -13.49 -1.38 -5.97
CA LYS A 35 -13.11 -2.72 -6.44
C LYS A 35 -11.94 -3.31 -5.65
N GLU A 36 -10.89 -2.54 -5.36
CA GLU A 36 -9.78 -3.04 -4.53
C GLU A 36 -10.22 -3.26 -3.09
N ALA A 37 -11.00 -2.31 -2.55
CA ALA A 37 -11.57 -2.44 -1.20
C ALA A 37 -12.43 -3.71 -1.05
N ARG A 38 -13.15 -4.14 -2.10
CA ARG A 38 -13.94 -5.39 -2.08
C ARG A 38 -13.09 -6.64 -2.31
N GLN A 39 -12.08 -6.55 -3.17
CA GLN A 39 -11.31 -7.73 -3.57
C GLN A 39 -10.32 -8.17 -2.48
N MET A 40 -9.70 -7.24 -1.74
CA MET A 40 -8.76 -7.48 -0.63
C MET A 40 -7.74 -8.62 -0.83
N ARG A 41 -7.47 -9.05 -2.07
CA ARG A 41 -6.72 -10.28 -2.36
C ARG A 41 -5.27 -10.18 -1.90
N THR A 42 -4.70 -8.98 -2.01
CA THR A 42 -3.37 -8.64 -1.51
C THR A 42 -3.53 -7.88 -0.18
N GLY A 43 -4.31 -6.80 -0.17
CA GLY A 43 -4.62 -6.05 1.04
C GLY A 43 -3.49 -5.12 1.48
N THR A 44 -2.56 -4.77 0.58
CA THR A 44 -1.42 -3.90 0.87
C THR A 44 -1.85 -2.55 1.40
N GLY A 45 -2.84 -1.88 0.78
CA GLY A 45 -3.38 -0.62 1.31
C GLY A 45 -3.95 -0.76 2.74
N ARG A 46 -4.59 -1.89 3.05
CA ARG A 46 -5.08 -2.16 4.42
C ARG A 46 -3.95 -2.42 5.41
N LEU A 47 -2.94 -3.19 5.02
CA LEU A 47 -1.75 -3.40 5.86
C LEU A 47 -1.01 -2.08 6.10
N THR A 48 -0.83 -1.26 5.06
CA THR A 48 -0.29 0.10 5.19
C THR A 48 -1.07 0.91 6.21
N LYS A 49 -2.41 0.92 6.14
CA LYS A 49 -3.26 1.65 7.10
C LYS A 49 -3.13 1.15 8.53
N LEU A 50 -2.97 -0.16 8.71
CA LEU A 50 -2.82 -0.76 10.05
C LEU A 50 -1.42 -0.52 10.63
N THR A 51 -0.39 -0.38 9.79
CA THR A 51 0.99 -0.13 10.21
C THR A 51 1.31 1.36 10.39
N LEU A 52 0.72 2.26 9.61
CA LEU A 52 0.93 3.70 9.74
C LEU A 52 -0.15 4.34 10.62
N LEU A 53 0.22 4.75 11.83
CA LEU A 53 -0.71 5.39 12.78
C LEU A 53 -1.38 6.64 12.19
N ASN A 54 -0.58 7.47 11.53
CA ASN A 54 -1.00 8.72 10.91
C ASN A 54 -1.48 8.55 9.46
N SER A 55 -2.19 7.47 9.14
CA SER A 55 -2.77 7.26 7.81
C SER A 55 -4.30 7.26 7.82
N GLU A 56 -4.93 7.55 6.69
CA GLU A 56 -6.38 7.44 6.46
C GLU A 56 -6.64 6.70 5.14
N VAL A 57 -7.80 6.02 5.05
CA VAL A 57 -8.26 5.40 3.80
C VAL A 57 -9.59 6.04 3.45
N ILE A 58 -9.69 6.58 2.23
CA ILE A 58 -10.92 7.14 1.68
C ILE A 58 -11.28 6.30 0.45
N ILE A 59 -12.46 5.68 0.47
CA ILE A 59 -12.90 4.79 -0.61
C ILE A 59 -13.76 5.57 -1.60
N GLY A 60 -13.42 5.53 -2.89
CA GLY A 60 -14.16 6.26 -3.93
C GLY A 60 -13.62 6.07 -5.34
N GLU A 61 -14.39 6.48 -6.36
CA GLU A 61 -13.93 6.53 -7.75
C GLU A 61 -13.59 7.95 -8.23
N GLU A 62 -14.12 8.96 -7.53
CA GLU A 62 -13.94 10.39 -7.77
C GLU A 62 -13.87 11.11 -6.42
N PHE A 63 -12.91 12.02 -6.28
CA PHE A 63 -12.59 12.65 -4.99
C PHE A 63 -12.71 14.18 -5.00
N SER A 64 -13.13 14.79 -6.11
CA SER A 64 -13.24 16.25 -6.21
C SER A 64 -14.27 16.85 -5.28
N ASN A 65 -15.27 16.08 -4.86
CA ASN A 65 -16.28 16.50 -3.89
C ASN A 65 -16.20 15.76 -2.55
N ASN A 66 -15.11 15.03 -2.29
CA ASN A 66 -14.94 14.35 -1.02
C ASN A 66 -14.63 15.37 0.09
N GLU A 67 -15.54 15.51 1.06
CA GLU A 67 -15.43 16.50 2.14
C GLU A 67 -14.16 16.31 2.97
N ARG A 68 -13.87 15.06 3.38
CA ARG A 68 -12.68 14.76 4.19
C ARG A 68 -11.39 15.11 3.47
N LEU A 69 -11.29 14.82 2.18
CA LEU A 69 -10.13 15.22 1.39
C LEU A 69 -10.03 16.74 1.27
N LYS A 70 -11.14 17.45 1.03
CA LYS A 70 -11.15 18.92 0.98
C LYS A 70 -10.67 19.54 2.30
N GLU A 71 -11.13 19.02 3.44
CA GLU A 71 -10.67 19.46 4.76
C GLU A 71 -9.16 19.33 4.91
N LEU A 72 -8.62 18.15 4.58
CA LEU A 72 -7.19 17.87 4.69
C LEU A 72 -6.35 18.75 3.76
N LEU A 73 -6.84 19.02 2.54
CA LEU A 73 -6.14 19.86 1.58
C LEU A 73 -6.22 21.36 1.92
N ALA A 74 -7.27 21.81 2.61
CA ALA A 74 -7.45 23.20 3.02
C ALA A 74 -6.73 23.54 4.34
N ASP A 75 -6.28 22.53 5.09
CA ASP A 75 -5.62 22.73 6.37
C ASP A 75 -4.17 23.21 6.18
N ASN A 76 -3.91 24.43 6.67
CA ASN A 76 -2.63 25.11 6.52
C ASN A 76 -1.46 24.42 7.23
N GLN A 77 -1.72 23.50 8.16
CA GLN A 77 -0.66 22.71 8.80
C GLN A 77 0.00 21.72 7.84
N TYR A 78 -0.66 21.40 6.72
CA TYR A 78 -0.20 20.39 5.77
C TYR A 78 0.44 20.98 4.52
N PHE A 79 1.44 20.26 4.01
CA PHE A 79 1.98 20.43 2.67
C PHE A 79 1.54 19.22 1.81
N PRO A 80 0.49 19.37 0.99
CA PRO A 80 -0.07 18.26 0.24
C PRO A 80 0.77 17.91 -0.99
N LEU A 81 1.01 16.62 -1.18
CA LEU A 81 1.69 16.06 -2.33
C LEU A 81 0.97 14.80 -2.81
N LEU A 82 0.91 14.63 -4.13
CA LEU A 82 0.48 13.39 -4.75
C LEU A 82 1.70 12.49 -5.00
N LEU A 83 1.73 11.30 -4.40
CA LEU A 83 2.75 10.29 -4.71
C LEU A 83 2.42 9.65 -6.05
N TYR A 84 3.01 10.18 -7.11
CA TYR A 84 2.74 9.76 -8.48
C TYR A 84 3.88 10.16 -9.43
N PRO A 85 4.26 9.30 -10.38
CA PRO A 85 5.32 9.62 -11.32
C PRO A 85 4.94 10.80 -12.22
N GLY A 86 5.89 11.68 -12.49
CA GLY A 86 5.72 12.82 -13.38
C GLY A 86 7.05 13.50 -13.66
N VAL A 87 7.18 14.11 -14.85
CA VAL A 87 8.37 14.89 -15.21
C VAL A 87 8.57 16.11 -14.32
N ASP A 88 7.49 16.57 -13.71
CA ASP A 88 7.36 17.69 -12.78
C ASP A 88 7.29 17.25 -11.31
N ALA A 89 7.51 15.97 -11.03
CA ALA A 89 7.47 15.46 -9.67
C ALA A 89 8.74 15.81 -8.90
N TYR A 90 8.57 16.35 -7.70
CA TYR A 90 9.68 16.58 -6.79
C TYR A 90 10.31 15.26 -6.37
N THR A 91 11.62 15.29 -6.18
CA THR A 91 12.39 14.31 -5.41
C THR A 91 12.41 14.72 -3.94
N ALA A 92 12.74 13.78 -3.04
CA ALA A 92 12.87 14.10 -1.61
C ALA A 92 13.89 15.22 -1.35
N LYS A 93 14.97 15.28 -2.13
CA LYS A 93 16.01 16.31 -2.03
C LYS A 93 15.49 17.70 -2.40
N GLU A 94 14.72 17.81 -3.47
CA GLU A 94 14.12 19.09 -3.93
C GLU A 94 13.03 19.58 -2.98
N LEU A 95 12.40 18.67 -2.24
CA LEU A 95 11.35 19.00 -1.29
C LEU A 95 11.87 19.64 0.00
N LYS A 96 13.09 19.29 0.45
CA LYS A 96 13.70 19.80 1.70
C LYS A 96 13.58 21.32 1.90
N PRO A 97 13.96 22.18 0.94
CA PRO A 97 13.85 23.63 1.11
C PRO A 97 12.40 24.15 1.09
N LEU A 98 11.43 23.36 0.60
CA LEU A 98 10.04 23.78 0.43
C LEU A 98 9.17 23.51 1.66
N VAL A 99 9.62 22.63 2.55
CA VAL A 99 8.86 22.13 3.70
C VAL A 99 9.60 22.48 4.98
N THR A 100 9.37 23.69 5.49
CA THR A 100 10.02 24.20 6.72
C THR A 100 9.15 24.01 7.95
N ASP A 101 7.87 24.37 7.89
CA ASP A 101 6.98 24.48 9.06
C ASP A 101 5.63 23.77 8.86
N LYS A 102 5.58 22.83 7.90
CA LYS A 102 4.37 22.08 7.55
C LYS A 102 4.62 20.59 7.62
N LYS A 103 3.61 19.85 8.09
CA LYS A 103 3.61 18.39 8.05
C LYS A 103 3.29 17.92 6.63
N LEU A 104 4.02 16.93 6.14
CA LEU A 104 3.69 16.35 4.82
C LEU A 104 2.34 15.66 4.86
N LEU A 105 1.52 15.93 3.85
CA LEU A 105 0.28 15.22 3.55
C LEU A 105 0.46 14.49 2.22
N ILE A 106 0.68 13.18 2.28
CA ILE A 106 0.94 12.36 1.09
C ILE A 106 -0.33 11.65 0.67
N ILE A 107 -0.81 12.00 -0.52
CA ILE A 107 -1.94 11.35 -1.18
C ILE A 107 -1.40 10.18 -2.01
N VAL A 108 -1.92 8.98 -1.78
CA VAL A 108 -1.54 7.76 -2.49
C VAL A 108 -2.78 7.17 -3.14
N ILE A 109 -2.68 6.81 -4.42
CA ILE A 109 -3.78 6.21 -5.16
C ILE A 109 -3.69 4.69 -5.06
N ASP A 110 -4.70 4.05 -4.46
CA ASP A 110 -4.74 2.60 -4.25
C ASP A 110 -5.76 1.95 -5.19
N GLY A 111 -5.25 1.42 -6.29
CA GLY A 111 -6.01 0.81 -7.36
C GLY A 111 -5.09 0.07 -8.32
N THR A 112 -5.64 -0.86 -9.12
CA THR A 112 -4.90 -1.32 -10.30
C THR A 112 -4.56 -0.12 -11.19
N TRP A 113 -3.49 -0.20 -11.98
CA TRP A 113 -3.02 0.92 -12.81
C TRP A 113 -4.15 1.59 -13.62
N PHE A 114 -5.01 0.79 -14.24
CA PHE A 114 -6.18 1.27 -14.97
C PHE A 114 -7.17 2.05 -14.08
N LEU A 115 -7.44 1.55 -12.87
CA LEU A 115 -8.36 2.18 -11.93
C LEU A 115 -7.74 3.43 -11.28
N ALA A 116 -6.45 3.40 -10.95
CA ALA A 116 -5.71 4.54 -10.44
C ALA A 116 -5.75 5.72 -11.44
N ASN A 117 -5.43 5.45 -12.71
CA ASN A 117 -5.52 6.44 -13.78
C ASN A 117 -6.94 6.98 -13.97
N LYS A 118 -7.97 6.12 -13.83
CA LYS A 118 -9.37 6.55 -13.85
C LYS A 118 -9.67 7.51 -12.70
N MET A 119 -9.28 7.18 -11.47
CA MET A 119 -9.54 8.03 -10.29
C MET A 119 -8.87 9.40 -10.41
N ILE A 120 -7.61 9.46 -10.86
CA ILE A 120 -6.92 10.73 -11.13
C ILE A 120 -7.62 11.51 -12.23
N ARG A 121 -8.01 10.85 -13.33
CA ARG A 121 -8.71 11.51 -14.44
C ARG A 121 -10.01 12.16 -14.00
N LEU A 122 -10.80 11.46 -13.18
CA LEU A 122 -12.08 11.90 -12.66
C LEU A 122 -11.97 12.95 -11.56
N SER A 123 -10.80 13.11 -10.94
CA SER A 123 -10.60 14.02 -9.80
C SER A 123 -9.66 15.18 -10.13
N PRO A 124 -10.12 16.26 -10.82
CA PRO A 124 -9.29 17.41 -11.20
C PRO A 124 -8.42 17.98 -10.08
N ASN A 125 -8.96 18.09 -8.86
CA ASN A 125 -8.23 18.57 -7.68
C ASN A 125 -6.95 17.78 -7.36
N LEU A 126 -6.86 16.51 -7.75
CA LEU A 126 -5.63 15.71 -7.57
C LEU A 126 -4.55 16.08 -8.59
N LYS A 127 -4.92 16.58 -9.77
CA LYS A 127 -3.98 17.01 -10.81
C LYS A 127 -3.33 18.37 -10.50
N GLU A 128 -3.99 19.16 -9.66
CA GLU A 128 -3.49 20.46 -9.18
C GLU A 128 -2.44 20.29 -8.06
N LEU A 129 -2.35 19.10 -7.46
CA LEU A 129 -1.34 18.84 -6.44
C LEU A 129 0.04 18.74 -7.05
N ASN A 130 1.01 19.33 -6.35
CA ASN A 130 2.41 19.03 -6.57
C ASN A 130 2.64 17.52 -6.42
N LYS A 131 3.47 16.96 -7.29
CA LYS A 131 3.79 15.53 -7.28
C LYS A 131 5.09 15.29 -6.56
N ILE A 132 5.21 14.12 -5.94
CA ILE A 132 6.47 13.56 -5.47
C ILE A 132 6.65 12.17 -6.07
N SER A 133 7.87 11.87 -6.47
CA SER A 133 8.25 10.55 -6.99
C SER A 133 9.60 10.14 -6.43
N PHE A 134 9.92 8.85 -6.59
CA PHE A 134 11.20 8.30 -6.18
C PHE A 134 12.32 8.79 -7.08
N THR A 135 13.47 9.01 -6.47
CA THR A 135 14.73 9.27 -7.19
C THR A 135 15.33 7.97 -7.70
N SER A 136 15.10 6.87 -6.98
CA SER A 136 15.65 5.55 -7.28
C SER A 136 14.66 4.71 -8.10
N GLY A 137 15.17 3.93 -9.05
CA GLY A 137 14.41 2.87 -9.72
C GLY A 137 14.24 1.66 -8.81
N TYR A 138 13.25 1.70 -7.91
CA TYR A 138 12.94 0.58 -7.04
C TYR A 138 12.22 -0.53 -7.80
N ARG A 139 12.62 -1.77 -7.57
CA ARG A 139 11.93 -2.96 -8.08
C ARG A 139 11.02 -3.52 -7.02
N SER A 140 9.78 -3.83 -7.41
CA SER A 140 8.83 -4.41 -6.47
C SER A 140 9.27 -5.80 -6.01
N GLN A 141 9.17 -6.04 -4.71
CA GLN A 141 9.38 -7.34 -4.05
C GLN A 141 8.11 -8.21 -4.09
N PHE A 142 7.07 -7.77 -4.80
CA PHE A 142 5.81 -8.48 -5.00
C PHE A 142 5.97 -9.61 -6.04
N LYS A 143 6.78 -10.62 -5.72
CA LYS A 143 7.36 -11.61 -6.66
C LYS A 143 6.37 -12.47 -7.45
N PHE A 144 5.13 -12.62 -7.00
CA PHE A 144 4.14 -13.52 -7.59
C PHE A 144 3.07 -12.82 -8.47
N LYS A 145 3.10 -11.49 -8.58
CA LYS A 145 2.23 -10.77 -9.52
C LYS A 145 3.01 -10.35 -10.76
N HIS A 146 2.40 -10.56 -11.92
CA HIS A 146 2.80 -9.86 -13.12
C HIS A 146 2.40 -8.39 -12.97
N GLN A 147 3.38 -7.54 -12.65
CA GLN A 147 3.21 -6.10 -12.68
C GLN A 147 3.25 -5.62 -14.13
N PRO A 148 2.52 -4.55 -14.48
CA PRO A 148 2.58 -4.02 -15.85
C PRO A 148 3.99 -3.56 -16.22
N GLN A 149 4.81 -3.17 -15.24
CA GLN A 149 6.23 -2.84 -15.36
C GLN A 149 6.97 -3.21 -14.05
N GLU A 150 8.28 -3.51 -14.09
CA GLU A 150 9.08 -3.89 -12.91
C GLU A 150 9.11 -2.81 -11.80
N GLU A 151 8.84 -1.56 -12.18
CA GLU A 151 8.88 -0.37 -11.32
C GLU A 151 7.53 -0.06 -10.64
N CYS A 152 6.50 -0.87 -10.88
CA CYS A 152 5.19 -0.71 -10.24
C CYS A 152 5.22 -1.27 -8.80
N LEU A 153 5.60 -0.42 -7.86
CA LEU A 153 5.54 -0.69 -6.43
C LEU A 153 4.10 -0.85 -5.94
N SER A 154 3.91 -1.72 -4.95
CA SER A 154 2.64 -1.78 -4.21
C SER A 154 2.52 -0.62 -3.21
N THR A 155 1.29 -0.32 -2.78
CA THR A 155 0.96 0.78 -1.85
C THR A 155 1.84 0.81 -0.58
N ILE A 156 2.17 -0.37 -0.03
CA ILE A 156 3.00 -0.47 1.17
C ILE A 156 4.48 -0.21 0.87
N GLU A 157 4.98 -0.71 -0.25
CA GLU A 157 6.34 -0.45 -0.73
C GLU A 157 6.52 1.02 -1.07
N SER A 158 5.55 1.64 -1.76
CA SER A 158 5.58 3.05 -2.11
C SER A 158 5.68 3.94 -0.86
N CYS A 159 4.91 3.63 0.19
CA CYS A 159 5.01 4.36 1.45
C CYS A 159 6.37 4.14 2.14
N TYR A 160 6.86 2.90 2.17
CA TYR A 160 8.15 2.54 2.76
C TYR A 160 9.31 3.29 2.09
N TYR A 161 9.42 3.19 0.76
CA TYR A 161 10.50 3.83 0.01
C TYR A 161 10.42 5.35 0.08
N LEU A 162 9.22 5.93 0.09
CA LEU A 162 9.08 7.38 0.25
C LEU A 162 9.61 7.84 1.60
N ILE A 163 9.26 7.14 2.69
CA ILE A 163 9.77 7.44 4.03
C ILE A 163 11.30 7.35 4.04
N LYS A 164 11.89 6.29 3.44
CA LYS A 164 13.35 6.13 3.36
C LYS A 164 14.03 7.27 2.61
N GLU A 165 13.50 7.69 1.46
CA GLU A 165 14.07 8.80 0.69
C GLU A 165 13.94 10.15 1.43
N LEU A 166 12.81 10.39 2.10
CA LEU A 166 12.58 11.59 2.91
C LEU A 166 13.50 11.65 4.14
N GLN A 167 13.73 10.50 4.81
CA GLN A 167 14.70 10.41 5.91
C GLN A 167 16.14 10.63 5.42
N GLY A 168 16.51 10.00 4.29
CA GLY A 168 17.84 10.15 3.70
C GLY A 168 18.14 11.57 3.19
N SER A 169 17.09 12.31 2.82
CA SER A 169 17.18 13.72 2.43
C SER A 169 16.98 14.69 3.61
N GLU A 170 16.79 14.17 4.82
CA GLU A 170 16.54 14.95 6.05
C GLU A 170 15.32 15.88 5.96
N VAL A 171 14.31 15.50 5.19
CA VAL A 171 12.99 16.20 5.15
C VAL A 171 12.17 15.84 6.39
N ILE A 172 12.35 14.63 6.90
CA ILE A 172 11.71 14.13 8.12
C ILE A 172 12.76 13.50 9.04
N SER A 173 12.42 13.36 10.31
CA SER A 173 13.31 12.75 11.31
C SER A 173 13.63 11.29 10.99
N SER A 174 14.89 10.91 11.21
CA SER A 174 15.39 9.53 11.18
C SER A 174 15.25 8.78 12.52
N SER A 175 14.53 9.35 13.50
CA SER A 175 14.33 8.78 14.83
C SER A 175 13.43 7.54 14.88
N PHE A 176 12.74 7.20 13.79
CA PHE A 176 11.88 6.04 13.67
C PHE A 176 12.26 5.20 12.45
N SER A 177 11.88 3.93 12.46
CA SER A 177 12.17 2.97 11.40
C SER A 177 10.92 2.64 10.58
N PRO A 178 10.96 2.69 9.24
CA PRO A 178 9.85 2.25 8.39
C PRO A 178 9.82 0.74 8.14
N GLU A 179 10.80 -0.03 8.64
CA GLU A 179 10.89 -1.48 8.46
C GLU A 179 9.61 -2.28 8.81
N PRO A 180 8.79 -1.88 9.81
CA PRO A 180 7.51 -2.54 10.06
C PRO A 180 6.59 -2.69 8.84
N LEU A 181 6.67 -1.78 7.86
CA LEU A 181 5.92 -1.90 6.60
C LEU A 181 6.38 -3.11 5.79
N MET A 182 7.70 -3.28 5.65
CA MET A 182 8.29 -4.36 4.86
C MET A 182 8.26 -5.69 5.61
N GLU A 183 8.36 -5.69 6.94
CA GLU A 183 8.20 -6.90 7.74
C GLU A 183 6.84 -7.57 7.49
N VAL A 184 5.73 -6.84 7.65
CA VAL A 184 4.38 -7.40 7.43
C VAL A 184 4.13 -7.71 5.96
N PHE A 185 4.68 -6.91 5.04
CA PHE A 185 4.60 -7.15 3.61
C PHE A 185 5.29 -8.46 3.21
N ASN A 186 6.51 -8.69 3.68
CA ASN A 186 7.26 -9.91 3.37
C ASN A 186 6.54 -11.15 3.92
N ARG A 187 5.98 -11.08 5.14
CA ARG A 187 5.12 -12.15 5.68
C ARG A 187 3.92 -12.46 4.81
N MET A 188 3.28 -11.43 4.25
CA MET A 188 2.19 -11.60 3.30
C MET A 188 2.66 -12.31 2.02
N VAL A 189 3.81 -11.91 1.47
CA VAL A 189 4.39 -12.50 0.25
C VAL A 189 4.77 -13.97 0.48
N ASP A 190 5.46 -14.27 1.58
CA ASP A 190 5.87 -15.63 1.96
C ASP A 190 4.66 -16.56 2.05
N PHE A 191 3.61 -16.14 2.76
CA PHE A 191 2.37 -16.91 2.88
C PHE A 191 1.71 -17.20 1.52
N GLN A 192 1.77 -16.23 0.59
CA GLN A 192 1.19 -16.41 -0.74
C GLN A 192 2.00 -17.38 -1.60
N LEU A 193 3.34 -17.34 -1.50
CA LEU A 193 4.22 -18.30 -2.16
C LEU A 193 4.02 -19.72 -1.62
N GLU A 194 3.89 -19.89 -0.31
CA GLU A 194 3.57 -21.18 0.32
C GLU A 194 2.24 -21.75 -0.20
N CYS A 195 1.20 -20.91 -0.24
CA CYS A 195 -0.11 -21.31 -0.79
C CYS A 195 -0.04 -21.71 -2.27
N GLU A 196 0.77 -21.02 -3.06
CA GLU A 196 0.98 -21.31 -4.48
C GLU A 196 1.72 -22.64 -4.66
N GLN A 197 2.82 -22.86 -3.92
CA GLN A 197 3.55 -24.13 -3.91
C GLN A 197 2.64 -25.30 -3.54
N LEU A 198 1.85 -25.17 -2.46
CA LEU A 198 0.88 -26.19 -2.07
C LEU A 198 -0.15 -26.48 -3.16
N ARG A 199 -0.64 -25.45 -3.87
CA ARG A 199 -1.54 -25.67 -5.03
C ARG A 199 -0.85 -26.42 -6.15
N HIS A 200 0.40 -26.10 -6.47
CA HIS A 200 1.17 -26.82 -7.49
C HIS A 200 1.39 -28.29 -7.09
N THR A 201 1.75 -28.55 -5.83
CA THR A 201 1.89 -29.92 -5.31
C THR A 201 0.56 -30.68 -5.38
N LEU A 202 -0.56 -30.07 -5.00
CA LEU A 202 -1.89 -30.70 -5.02
C LEU A 202 -2.43 -30.91 -6.44
N ILE A 203 -2.13 -30.02 -7.38
CA ILE A 203 -2.48 -30.20 -8.81
C ILE A 203 -1.60 -31.29 -9.43
N GLY A 204 -0.33 -31.38 -9.04
CA GLY A 204 0.57 -32.49 -9.38
C GLY A 204 0.06 -33.82 -8.83
N TYR A 205 -0.37 -33.85 -7.57
CA TYR A 205 -0.93 -35.05 -6.92
C TYR A 205 -2.24 -35.53 -7.58
N LYS A 206 -3.07 -34.58 -8.04
CA LYS A 206 -4.32 -34.88 -8.78
C LYS A 206 -4.10 -35.46 -10.18
N ARG A 207 -2.87 -35.47 -10.71
CA ARG A 207 -2.57 -36.19 -11.96
C ARG A 207 -2.32 -37.68 -11.73
N ASP A 208 -1.89 -38.09 -10.53
CA ASP A 208 -1.48 -39.48 -10.27
C ASP A 208 -2.29 -40.25 -9.22
N THR A 209 -3.19 -39.64 -8.45
CA THR A 209 -4.06 -40.40 -7.54
C THR A 209 -5.46 -39.82 -7.35
N VAL A 210 -6.41 -40.74 -7.16
CA VAL A 210 -7.85 -40.56 -6.98
C VAL A 210 -8.19 -39.40 -6.02
N ARG A 211 -9.21 -38.62 -6.37
CA ARG A 211 -9.72 -37.45 -5.62
C ARG A 211 -10.03 -37.82 -4.16
N ILE A 212 -9.23 -37.31 -3.22
CA ILE A 212 -9.59 -37.28 -1.80
C ILE A 212 -10.32 -35.96 -1.50
N PRO A 213 -11.52 -35.97 -0.88
CA PRO A 213 -12.28 -34.76 -0.54
C PRO A 213 -11.55 -33.85 0.47
N LEU A 214 -11.77 -32.54 0.34
CA LEU A 214 -11.14 -31.48 1.15
C LEU A 214 -11.47 -31.56 2.65
N GLU A 215 -12.48 -32.32 3.03
CA GLU A 215 -12.87 -32.55 4.42
C GLU A 215 -11.83 -33.38 5.21
N GLU A 216 -11.14 -34.33 4.59
CA GLU A 216 -10.23 -35.26 5.29
C GLU A 216 -8.86 -34.65 5.66
N LEU A 217 -8.46 -33.57 5.00
CA LEU A 217 -7.20 -32.87 5.29
C LEU A 217 -7.23 -32.04 6.59
N LYS A 218 -8.40 -31.87 7.22
CA LYS A 218 -8.56 -31.03 8.41
C LYS A 218 -8.32 -31.73 9.74
N GLN A 219 -8.17 -33.05 9.76
CA GLN A 219 -7.99 -33.85 10.99
C GLN A 219 -6.52 -34.20 11.31
N LYS A 220 -5.55 -33.70 10.55
CA LYS A 220 -4.11 -33.87 10.82
C LYS A 220 -3.42 -32.57 11.29
N LEU A 221 -4.20 -31.59 11.73
CA LEU A 221 -3.77 -30.51 12.63
C LEU A 221 -4.40 -30.77 14.00
#